data_AF-A0A523CY99-F1
#
_entry.id   AF-A0A523CY99-F1
#
_cell.length_a   1.000
_cell.length_b   1.000
_cell.length_c   1.000
_cell.angle_alpha   90.00
_cell.angle_beta   90.00
_cell.angle_gamma   90.00
#
_symmetry.space_group_name_H-M   'P 1'
#
loop_
_entity.id
_entity.type
_entity.pdbx_description
1 polymer ?
#
loop_
_entity_poly.entity_id
_entity_poly.type
_entity_poly.pdbx_seq_one_letter_code
_entity_poly.pdbx_strand_id
1 'polypeptide(L)'
;MNRCFKFCLCGLVLVGVFSGVGRAQSRPALVDQMGYADLVLVNGKVVSMDDRSITPETPGNIYQAMAIKGKRIMSRGTNEEMRALAGPQTVIEDVGGRVVIPGLIQTHFHLFSRAARRYGPSMGFVDPSVQLTVTAASDPEGTAKKIRDTLLNAIRVQNIPEGQWISLRVEEGSNAPGTGRTWFGKGKLNRRQLDAVTPDHPILVRANIGGYFNEVAIKLFTEEFHDWLESTDIETAPGSSQNGYVAVPEMGGLTFEFWWKDKPSADLAEVMRL
;
A
#
# COMPACT_ATOMS: atom_id res chain seq x y z
N MET A 1 31.82 69.83 -81.51
CA MET A 1 31.80 69.67 -80.03
C MET A 1 30.65 68.74 -79.67
N ASN A 2 31.00 67.58 -79.10
CA ASN A 2 30.11 66.49 -78.73
C ASN A 2 29.18 66.85 -77.56
N ARG A 3 27.97 66.27 -77.53
CA ARG A 3 27.28 65.67 -76.35
C ARG A 3 25.88 65.18 -76.77
N CYS A 4 25.65 63.89 -77.03
CA CYS A 4 25.58 62.72 -76.15
C CYS A 4 24.16 62.53 -75.55
N PHE A 5 23.48 61.49 -76.07
CA PHE A 5 22.18 60.93 -75.70
C PHE A 5 22.16 60.41 -74.25
N LYS A 6 21.01 60.55 -73.56
CA LYS A 6 20.60 59.60 -72.49
C LYS A 6 19.08 59.37 -72.54
N PHE A 7 18.69 58.22 -73.05
CA PHE A 7 17.38 57.61 -72.87
C PHE A 7 17.28 57.07 -71.44
N CYS A 8 16.21 57.41 -70.71
CA CYS A 8 15.91 56.87 -69.39
C CYS A 8 14.97 55.67 -69.56
N LEU A 9 15.47 54.46 -69.32
CA LEU A 9 14.72 53.22 -69.37
C LEU A 9 14.14 52.93 -67.97
N CYS A 10 12.85 53.18 -67.76
CA CYS A 10 12.16 52.74 -66.54
C CYS A 10 11.88 51.22 -66.65
N GLY A 11 12.65 50.43 -65.89
CA GLY A 11 12.42 48.98 -65.75
C GLY A 11 11.22 48.69 -64.85
N LEU A 12 10.26 47.93 -65.38
CA LEU A 12 9.14 47.36 -64.64
C LEU A 12 9.67 46.21 -63.76
N VAL A 13 9.61 46.37 -62.43
CA VAL A 13 9.90 45.26 -61.49
C VAL A 13 8.63 44.43 -61.34
N LEU A 14 8.61 43.25 -61.98
CA LEU A 14 7.59 42.22 -61.75
C LEU A 14 7.87 41.54 -60.41
N VAL A 15 7.11 41.91 -59.38
CA VAL A 15 7.03 41.16 -58.13
C VAL A 15 6.21 39.91 -58.39
N GLY A 16 6.89 38.78 -58.58
CA GLY A 16 6.24 37.47 -58.63
C GLY A 16 5.63 37.15 -57.26
N VAL A 17 4.31 37.29 -57.15
CA VAL A 17 3.56 36.74 -56.00
C VAL A 17 3.60 35.22 -56.15
N PHE A 18 4.58 34.59 -55.49
CA PHE A 18 4.51 33.16 -55.22
C PHE A 18 3.35 32.94 -54.26
N SER A 19 2.18 32.60 -54.81
CA SER A 19 1.07 31.98 -54.09
C SER A 19 1.50 30.57 -53.67
N GLY A 20 2.49 30.48 -52.79
CA GLY A 20 2.76 29.28 -52.04
C GLY A 20 1.54 29.05 -51.17
N VAL A 21 0.67 28.12 -51.56
CA VAL A 21 -0.31 27.54 -50.65
C VAL A 21 0.52 26.91 -49.54
N GLY A 22 0.71 27.65 -48.45
CA GLY A 22 1.29 27.09 -47.23
C GLY A 22 0.43 25.90 -46.87
N ARG A 23 0.97 24.69 -47.01
CA ARG A 23 0.33 23.51 -46.44
C ARG A 23 0.36 23.72 -44.94
N ALA A 24 -0.72 24.28 -44.40
CA ALA A 24 -1.00 24.21 -42.98
C ALA A 24 -0.82 22.74 -42.62
N GLN A 25 0.14 22.44 -41.74
CA GLN A 25 0.29 21.09 -41.20
C GLN A 25 -1.09 20.69 -40.69
N SER A 26 -1.70 19.68 -41.33
CA SER A 26 -2.98 19.15 -40.91
C SER A 26 -2.79 18.68 -39.47
N ARG A 27 -3.42 19.38 -38.53
CA ARG A 27 -3.34 19.03 -37.12
C ARG A 27 -3.94 17.64 -36.95
N PRO A 28 -3.34 16.76 -36.13
CA PRO A 28 -3.94 15.46 -35.87
C PRO A 28 -5.36 15.61 -35.31
N ALA A 29 -6.31 14.81 -35.77
CA ALA A 29 -7.71 14.91 -35.33
C ALA A 29 -7.87 14.79 -33.80
N LEU A 30 -6.97 14.05 -33.15
CA LEU A 30 -6.95 13.90 -31.69
C LEU A 30 -6.62 15.22 -30.97
N VAL A 31 -5.78 16.07 -31.58
CA VAL A 31 -5.49 17.43 -31.09
C VAL A 31 -6.71 18.32 -31.25
N ASP A 32 -7.46 18.21 -32.36
CA ASP A 32 -8.69 18.98 -32.54
C ASP A 32 -9.78 18.57 -31.53
N GLN A 33 -9.81 17.27 -31.16
CA GLN A 33 -10.77 16.74 -30.20
C GLN A 33 -10.43 17.06 -28.74
N MET A 34 -9.16 16.97 -28.34
CA MET A 34 -8.74 17.01 -26.93
C MET A 34 -7.80 18.18 -26.59
N GLY A 35 -7.40 18.96 -27.58
CA GLY A 35 -6.26 19.87 -27.50
C GLY A 35 -4.91 19.15 -27.61
N TYR A 36 -3.83 19.93 -27.62
CA TYR A 36 -2.47 19.38 -27.57
C TYR A 36 -2.22 18.62 -26.27
N ALA A 37 -1.36 17.60 -26.32
CA ALA A 37 -0.92 16.87 -25.14
C ALA A 37 -0.25 17.81 -24.12
N ASP A 38 -0.33 17.50 -22.83
CA ASP A 38 0.37 18.27 -21.79
C ASP A 38 1.80 17.72 -21.60
N LEU A 39 1.95 16.40 -21.73
CA LEU A 39 3.22 15.68 -21.64
C LEU A 39 3.30 14.61 -22.75
N VAL A 40 4.48 14.49 -23.37
CA VAL A 40 4.79 13.44 -24.34
C VAL A 40 6.08 12.76 -23.92
N LEU A 41 6.00 11.47 -23.58
CA LEU A 41 7.16 10.61 -23.34
C LEU A 41 7.63 10.03 -24.67
N VAL A 42 8.92 10.12 -24.97
CA VAL A 42 9.54 9.62 -26.22
C VAL A 42 10.76 8.78 -25.93
N ASN A 43 11.17 8.00 -26.93
CA ASN A 43 12.34 7.14 -26.90
C ASN A 43 12.26 6.14 -25.74
N GLY A 44 11.10 5.51 -25.55
CA GLY A 44 10.84 4.57 -24.48
C GLY A 44 10.46 3.18 -24.98
N LYS A 45 10.29 2.28 -24.02
CA LYS A 45 9.57 1.01 -24.18
C LYS A 45 8.33 1.09 -23.30
N VAL A 46 7.23 1.58 -23.86
CA VAL A 46 5.97 1.80 -23.15
C VAL A 46 5.16 0.50 -23.15
N VAL A 47 5.12 -0.17 -22.01
CA VAL A 47 4.39 -1.41 -21.78
C VAL A 47 2.97 -1.07 -21.33
N SER A 48 1.98 -1.36 -22.17
CA SER A 48 0.60 -0.87 -21.92
C SER A 48 -0.34 -1.90 -21.29
N MET A 49 0.06 -3.17 -21.19
CA MET A 49 -0.77 -4.27 -20.69
C MET A 49 -2.11 -4.36 -21.43
N ASP A 50 -2.09 -4.21 -22.76
CA ASP A 50 -3.29 -4.12 -23.60
C ASP A 50 -3.64 -5.42 -24.33
N ASP A 51 -2.94 -6.50 -24.00
CA ASP A 51 -3.35 -7.84 -24.41
C ASP A 51 -4.65 -8.23 -23.68
N ARG A 52 -5.70 -8.49 -24.47
CA ARG A 52 -6.98 -8.98 -23.96
C ARG A 52 -7.15 -10.49 -24.15
N SER A 53 -6.14 -11.17 -24.66
CA SER A 53 -6.14 -12.63 -24.79
C SER A 53 -5.85 -13.29 -23.44
N ILE A 54 -6.05 -14.61 -23.38
CA ILE A 54 -5.69 -15.45 -22.23
C ILE A 54 -4.26 -16.01 -22.35
N THR A 55 -3.47 -15.50 -23.30
CA THR A 55 -2.12 -16.00 -23.55
C THR A 55 -1.23 -15.59 -22.36
N PRO A 56 -0.57 -16.55 -21.69
CA PRO A 56 0.32 -16.21 -20.59
C PRO A 56 1.56 -15.46 -21.10
N GLU A 57 2.20 -14.70 -20.21
CA GLU A 57 3.54 -14.11 -20.42
C GLU A 57 3.67 -13.03 -21.53
N THR A 58 2.56 -12.42 -21.96
CA THR A 58 2.58 -11.30 -22.92
C THR A 58 1.93 -10.05 -22.33
N PRO A 59 2.61 -8.89 -22.36
CA PRO A 59 2.01 -7.61 -21.97
C PRO A 59 1.22 -6.94 -23.11
N GLY A 60 1.12 -7.59 -24.27
CA GLY A 60 0.56 -7.01 -25.48
C GLY A 60 1.56 -6.12 -26.21
N ASN A 61 1.11 -4.95 -26.65
CA ASN A 61 1.92 -4.04 -27.43
C ASN A 61 2.94 -3.28 -26.56
N ILE A 62 4.14 -3.11 -27.10
CA ILE A 62 5.18 -2.22 -26.57
C ILE A 62 5.35 -1.07 -27.55
N TYR A 63 5.08 0.15 -27.08
CA TYR A 63 5.14 1.37 -27.88
C TYR A 63 6.43 2.15 -27.64
N GLN A 64 6.80 3.03 -28.56
CA GLN A 64 8.00 3.87 -28.42
C GLN A 64 7.74 5.13 -27.59
N ALA A 65 6.49 5.60 -27.59
CA ALA A 65 6.11 6.86 -27.00
C ALA A 65 4.67 6.85 -26.47
N MET A 66 4.35 7.80 -25.59
CA MET A 66 3.02 8.00 -25.00
C MET A 66 2.74 9.48 -24.81
N ALA A 67 1.56 9.93 -25.24
CA ALA A 67 1.04 11.27 -25.01
C ALA A 67 0.03 11.26 -23.86
N ILE A 68 0.08 12.27 -22.99
CA ILE A 68 -0.76 12.42 -21.80
C ILE A 68 -1.50 13.77 -21.87
N LYS A 69 -2.79 13.75 -21.56
CA LYS A 69 -3.64 14.94 -21.39
C LYS A 69 -4.27 14.91 -20.01
N GLY A 70 -3.96 15.89 -19.17
CA GLY A 70 -4.35 15.94 -17.77
C GLY A 70 -3.92 14.68 -17.02
N LYS A 71 -4.90 13.94 -16.50
CA LYS A 71 -4.70 12.69 -15.74
C LYS A 71 -4.94 11.42 -16.57
N ARG A 72 -4.95 11.53 -17.91
CA ARG A 72 -5.29 10.41 -18.81
C ARG A 72 -4.23 10.23 -19.89
N ILE A 73 -4.01 8.98 -20.27
CA ILE A 73 -3.27 8.64 -21.49
C ILE A 73 -4.12 9.12 -22.67
N MET A 74 -3.57 10.02 -23.47
CA MET A 74 -4.20 10.54 -24.68
C MET A 74 -3.99 9.57 -25.84
N SER A 75 -2.76 9.09 -26.03
CA SER A 75 -2.43 8.08 -27.04
C SER A 75 -1.08 7.41 -26.75
N ARG A 76 -0.77 6.35 -27.50
CA ARG A 76 0.50 5.59 -27.48
C ARG A 76 0.83 5.14 -28.90
N GLY A 77 2.10 5.17 -29.27
CA GLY A 77 2.50 4.96 -30.66
C GLY A 77 4.00 5.07 -30.90
N THR A 78 4.39 5.43 -32.13
CA THR A 78 5.77 5.76 -32.45
C THR A 78 6.17 7.12 -31.87
N ASN A 79 7.47 7.40 -31.85
CA ASN A 79 7.99 8.71 -31.43
C ASN A 79 7.40 9.85 -32.25
N GLU A 80 7.29 9.66 -33.57
CA GLU A 80 6.82 10.67 -34.51
C GLU A 80 5.33 10.95 -34.32
N GLU A 81 4.51 9.92 -34.18
CA GLU A 81 3.07 10.03 -33.94
C GLU A 81 2.78 10.82 -32.66
N MET A 82 3.51 10.52 -31.58
CA MET A 82 3.27 11.18 -30.29
C MET A 82 3.81 12.61 -30.27
N ARG A 83 4.94 12.89 -30.95
CA ARG A 83 5.45 14.25 -31.13
C ARG A 83 4.49 15.13 -31.94
N ALA A 84 3.75 14.57 -32.89
CA ALA A 84 2.75 15.31 -33.64
C ALA A 84 1.57 15.80 -32.78
N LEU A 85 1.36 15.21 -31.60
CA LEU A 85 0.35 15.62 -30.63
C LEU A 85 0.82 16.77 -29.71
N ALA A 86 2.09 17.17 -29.81
CA ALA A 86 2.66 18.25 -29.03
C ALA A 86 2.31 19.64 -29.61
N GLY A 87 2.03 20.58 -28.72
CA GLY A 87 1.83 21.99 -29.00
C GLY A 87 2.84 22.86 -28.25
N PRO A 88 2.71 24.20 -28.32
CA PRO A 88 3.70 25.13 -27.77
C PRO A 88 3.95 25.01 -26.26
N GLN A 89 2.99 24.42 -25.51
CA GLN A 89 3.07 24.25 -24.05
C GLN A 89 3.31 22.79 -23.63
N THR A 90 3.43 21.87 -24.58
CA THR A 90 3.65 20.45 -24.27
C THR A 90 5.06 20.22 -23.77
N VAL A 91 5.19 19.52 -22.65
CA VAL A 91 6.48 19.02 -22.18
C VAL A 91 6.82 17.75 -22.95
N ILE A 92 8.02 17.67 -23.52
CA ILE A 92 8.50 16.44 -24.17
C ILE A 92 9.66 15.88 -23.34
N GLU A 93 9.47 14.67 -22.83
CA GLU A 93 10.45 13.97 -21.99
C GLU A 93 11.04 12.78 -22.75
N ASP A 94 12.34 12.82 -23.00
CA ASP A 94 13.09 11.69 -23.55
C ASP A 94 13.46 10.73 -22.41
N VAL A 95 12.85 9.54 -22.41
CA VAL A 95 13.08 8.55 -21.35
C VAL A 95 14.35 7.72 -21.58
N GLY A 96 15.11 7.95 -22.65
CA GLY A 96 16.45 7.40 -22.85
C GLY A 96 16.49 5.88 -23.06
N GLY A 97 15.52 5.33 -23.78
CA GLY A 97 15.36 3.89 -24.01
C GLY A 97 14.82 3.09 -22.82
N ARG A 98 14.47 3.76 -21.71
CA ARG A 98 13.95 3.11 -20.50
C ARG A 98 12.54 2.56 -20.70
N VAL A 99 12.18 1.63 -19.82
CA VAL A 99 10.86 1.00 -19.81
C VAL A 99 9.89 1.88 -19.00
N VAL A 100 8.72 2.15 -19.58
CA VAL A 100 7.59 2.78 -18.90
C VAL A 100 6.54 1.69 -18.66
N ILE A 101 6.20 1.44 -17.40
CA ILE A 101 5.20 0.45 -16.99
C ILE A 101 4.00 1.14 -16.32
N PRO A 102 2.83 0.49 -16.25
CA PRO A 102 1.75 0.96 -15.39
C PRO A 102 2.23 1.07 -13.95
N GLY A 103 1.75 2.10 -13.24
CA GLY A 103 2.01 2.23 -11.81
C GLY A 103 1.59 0.97 -11.08
N LEU A 104 2.44 0.46 -10.19
CA LEU A 104 2.12 -0.73 -9.42
C LEU A 104 0.98 -0.43 -8.46
N ILE A 105 -0.05 -1.27 -8.48
CA ILE A 105 -1.18 -1.19 -7.55
C ILE A 105 -0.91 -2.17 -6.41
N GLN A 106 -0.69 -1.62 -5.22
CA GLN A 106 -0.66 -2.41 -4.00
C GLN A 106 -2.09 -2.65 -3.52
N THR A 107 -2.61 -3.87 -3.74
CA THR A 107 -4.00 -4.23 -3.44
C THR A 107 -4.22 -4.62 -1.97
N HIS A 108 -3.17 -4.94 -1.22
CA HIS A 108 -3.28 -5.28 0.21
C HIS A 108 -2.04 -4.83 0.99
N PHE A 109 -2.23 -3.93 1.95
CA PHE A 109 -1.14 -3.45 2.81
C PHE A 109 -1.62 -3.04 4.20
N HIS A 110 -0.91 -3.50 5.24
CA HIS A 110 -1.15 -3.08 6.62
C HIS A 110 -0.31 -1.83 6.94
N LEU A 111 -0.76 -0.67 6.47
CA LEU A 111 -0.01 0.61 6.58
C LEU A 111 0.28 0.98 8.04
N PHE A 112 -0.76 1.02 8.86
CA PHE A 112 -0.69 1.49 10.24
C PHE A 112 0.27 0.67 11.10
N SER A 113 0.14 -0.66 11.10
CA SER A 113 0.96 -1.53 11.96
C SER A 113 2.46 -1.43 11.66
N ARG A 114 2.84 -1.21 10.40
CA ARG A 114 4.26 -1.01 10.03
C ARG A 114 4.76 0.36 10.47
N ALA A 115 3.96 1.41 10.28
CA ALA A 115 4.31 2.76 10.71
C ALA A 115 4.48 2.84 12.23
N ALA A 116 3.49 2.35 12.99
CA ALA A 116 3.55 2.24 14.46
C ALA A 116 4.85 1.59 14.94
N ARG A 117 5.15 0.38 14.45
CA ARG A 117 6.30 -0.38 14.92
C ARG A 117 7.63 0.29 14.59
N ARG A 118 7.72 0.98 13.45
CA ARG A 118 8.98 1.54 12.96
C ARG A 118 9.26 2.94 13.51
N TYR A 119 8.24 3.77 13.63
CA TYR A 119 8.38 5.21 13.93
C TYR A 119 7.73 5.63 15.24
N GLY A 120 6.78 4.85 15.75
CA GLY A 120 6.21 5.07 17.08
C GLY A 120 7.27 5.21 18.18
N PRO A 121 8.26 4.30 18.28
CA PRO A 121 9.26 4.35 19.34
C PRO A 121 10.07 5.65 19.39
N SER A 122 10.41 6.25 18.23
CA SER A 122 11.14 7.53 18.19
C SER A 122 10.33 8.71 18.75
N MET A 123 9.01 8.54 18.86
CA MET A 123 8.07 9.55 19.34
C MET A 123 7.47 9.18 20.71
N GLY A 124 8.05 8.18 21.40
CA GLY A 124 7.57 7.73 22.72
C GLY A 124 6.29 6.89 22.68
N PHE A 125 5.89 6.41 21.50
CA PHE A 125 4.80 5.47 21.33
C PHE A 125 5.35 4.05 21.33
N VAL A 126 5.17 3.37 22.45
CA VAL A 126 5.62 1.99 22.63
C VAL A 126 4.45 1.10 23.02
N ASP A 127 4.58 -0.17 22.67
CA ASP A 127 3.74 -1.23 23.22
C ASP A 127 4.08 -1.34 24.72
N PRO A 128 3.14 -1.07 25.65
CA PRO A 128 3.41 -1.11 27.08
C PRO A 128 3.47 -2.54 27.62
N SER A 129 3.09 -3.56 26.85
CA SER A 129 2.98 -4.92 27.33
C SER A 129 4.34 -5.61 27.49
N VAL A 130 4.41 -6.50 28.48
CA VAL A 130 5.55 -7.41 28.63
C VAL A 130 5.57 -8.37 27.44
N GLN A 131 6.66 -8.37 26.69
CA GLN A 131 6.82 -9.21 25.50
C GLN A 131 7.43 -10.56 25.87
N LEU A 132 6.72 -11.64 25.58
CA LEU A 132 7.17 -13.00 25.77
C LEU A 132 7.15 -13.75 24.43
N THR A 133 8.00 -14.77 24.32
CA THR A 133 8.03 -15.66 23.16
C THR A 133 8.08 -17.11 23.63
N VAL A 134 7.35 -17.98 22.94
CA VAL A 134 7.40 -19.42 23.16
C VAL A 134 7.42 -20.14 21.82
N THR A 135 8.22 -21.20 21.71
CA THR A 135 8.18 -22.09 20.55
C THR A 135 7.11 -23.16 20.76
N ALA A 136 6.20 -23.29 19.79
CA ALA A 136 5.12 -24.27 19.79
C ALA A 136 5.62 -25.71 20.04
N ALA A 137 4.76 -26.55 20.59
CA ALA A 137 4.94 -28.00 20.56
C ALA A 137 4.43 -28.55 19.21
N SER A 138 4.52 -29.86 19.00
CA SER A 138 3.98 -30.55 17.81
C SER A 138 2.46 -30.52 17.72
N ASP A 139 1.78 -30.20 18.82
CA ASP A 139 0.34 -30.28 18.98
C ASP A 139 -0.22 -29.09 19.79
N PRO A 140 -1.52 -28.78 19.66
CA PRO A 140 -2.16 -27.69 20.38
C PRO A 140 -2.06 -27.82 21.90
N GLU A 141 -2.25 -29.02 22.44
CA GLU A 141 -2.29 -29.27 23.89
C GLU A 141 -0.93 -29.01 24.55
N GLY A 142 0.14 -29.54 23.95
CA GLY A 142 1.51 -29.27 24.35
C GLY A 142 1.87 -27.79 24.20
N THR A 143 1.36 -27.13 23.16
CA THR A 143 1.56 -25.69 22.95
C THR A 143 0.84 -24.87 24.01
N ALA A 144 -0.41 -25.20 24.34
CA ALA A 144 -1.18 -24.57 25.41
C ALA A 144 -0.49 -24.70 26.77
N LYS A 145 0.05 -25.89 27.07
CA LYS A 145 0.86 -26.10 28.28
C LYS A 145 2.07 -25.18 28.31
N LYS A 146 2.85 -25.12 27.22
CA LYS A 146 4.03 -24.25 27.15
C LYS A 146 3.65 -22.77 27.33
N ILE A 147 2.60 -22.29 26.66
CA ILE A 147 2.09 -20.92 26.80
C ILE A 147 1.79 -20.63 28.27
N ARG A 148 1.02 -21.49 28.93
CA ARG A 148 0.64 -21.33 30.34
C ARG A 148 1.85 -21.34 31.26
N ASP A 149 2.75 -22.30 31.11
CA ASP A 149 3.93 -22.44 31.95
C ASP A 149 4.86 -21.21 31.79
N THR A 150 5.02 -20.71 30.57
CA THR A 150 5.78 -19.48 30.28
C THR A 150 5.16 -18.25 30.93
N LEU A 151 3.83 -18.08 30.82
CA LEU A 151 3.12 -16.94 31.41
C LEU A 151 3.23 -16.95 32.94
N LEU A 152 2.92 -18.06 33.58
CA LEU A 152 2.97 -18.19 35.05
C LEU A 152 4.39 -17.98 35.57
N ASN A 153 5.39 -18.55 34.89
CA ASN A 153 6.78 -18.33 35.26
C ASN A 153 7.18 -16.85 35.09
N ALA A 154 6.80 -16.20 33.99
CA ALA A 154 7.11 -14.79 33.76
C ALA A 154 6.45 -13.89 34.81
N ILE A 155 5.16 -14.07 35.10
CA ILE A 155 4.43 -13.32 36.12
C ILE A 155 5.14 -13.43 37.47
N ARG A 156 5.48 -14.66 37.89
CA ARG A 156 6.15 -14.91 39.17
C ARG A 156 7.57 -14.36 39.24
N VAL A 157 8.39 -14.63 38.22
CA VAL A 157 9.83 -14.33 38.25
C VAL A 157 10.10 -12.84 38.00
N GLN A 158 9.32 -12.21 37.13
CA GLN A 158 9.46 -10.79 36.81
C GLN A 158 8.62 -9.90 37.73
N ASN A 159 7.82 -10.49 38.63
CA ASN A 159 6.90 -9.79 39.52
C ASN A 159 6.00 -8.82 38.75
N ILE A 160 5.37 -9.33 37.68
CA ILE A 160 4.54 -8.52 36.77
C ILE A 160 3.32 -8.00 37.53
N PRO A 161 3.12 -6.67 37.64
CA PRO A 161 2.00 -6.10 38.37
C PRO A 161 0.65 -6.55 37.79
N GLU A 162 -0.36 -6.68 38.65
CA GLU A 162 -1.74 -6.86 38.23
C GLU A 162 -2.17 -5.72 37.29
N GLY A 163 -2.99 -6.04 36.29
CA GLY A 163 -3.40 -5.11 35.24
C GLY A 163 -2.35 -4.83 34.16
N GLN A 164 -1.08 -5.21 34.35
CA GLN A 164 -0.04 -5.04 33.34
C GLN A 164 -0.30 -6.00 32.17
N TRP A 165 -0.36 -5.45 30.94
CA TRP A 165 -0.53 -6.26 29.74
C TRP A 165 0.66 -7.18 29.47
N ILE A 166 0.36 -8.39 28.97
CA ILE A 166 1.36 -9.35 28.51
C ILE A 166 1.03 -9.77 27.07
N SER A 167 1.99 -9.60 26.17
CA SER A 167 1.92 -10.06 24.79
C SER A 167 2.84 -11.26 24.59
N LEU A 168 2.26 -12.43 24.36
CA LEU A 168 3.00 -13.66 24.12
C LEU A 168 2.94 -14.06 22.64
N ARG A 169 4.10 -14.12 21.99
CA ARG A 169 4.25 -14.63 20.63
C ARG A 169 4.51 -16.14 20.65
N VAL A 170 3.73 -16.88 19.90
CA VAL A 170 3.97 -18.30 19.61
C VAL A 170 4.71 -18.41 18.28
N GLU A 171 5.92 -18.95 18.32
CA GLU A 171 6.70 -19.30 17.14
C GLU A 171 6.38 -20.72 16.71
N GLU A 172 6.26 -20.95 15.39
CA GLU A 172 5.84 -22.25 14.85
C GLU A 172 6.86 -23.37 15.12
N GLY A 173 8.13 -23.04 15.33
CA GLY A 173 9.18 -24.02 15.55
C GLY A 173 9.35 -24.95 14.35
N SER A 174 9.21 -26.27 14.58
CA SER A 174 9.27 -27.30 13.54
C SER A 174 7.94 -27.55 12.83
N ASN A 175 6.85 -26.85 13.21
CA ASN A 175 5.55 -27.01 12.57
C ASN A 175 5.51 -26.35 11.19
N ALA A 176 4.55 -26.78 10.36
CA ALA A 176 4.32 -26.15 9.07
C ALA A 176 3.90 -24.68 9.26
N PRO A 177 4.31 -23.76 8.35
CA PRO A 177 3.89 -22.36 8.43
C PRO A 177 2.37 -22.22 8.48
N GLY A 178 1.86 -21.42 9.44
CA GLY A 178 0.42 -21.18 9.60
C GLY A 178 -0.30 -22.19 10.49
N THR A 179 0.42 -23.11 11.13
CA THR A 179 -0.13 -24.06 12.11
C THR A 179 -0.75 -23.33 13.30
N GLY A 180 -0.07 -22.35 13.89
CA GLY A 180 -0.59 -21.54 15.00
C GLY A 180 -1.88 -20.82 14.64
N ARG A 181 -1.93 -20.14 13.49
CA ARG A 181 -3.17 -19.52 12.97
C ARG A 181 -4.31 -20.53 12.89
N THR A 182 -4.04 -21.73 12.38
CA THR A 182 -5.05 -22.78 12.23
C THR A 182 -5.57 -23.24 13.59
N TRP A 183 -4.71 -23.35 14.60
CA TRP A 183 -5.12 -23.72 15.94
C TRP A 183 -5.97 -22.64 16.61
N PHE A 184 -5.65 -21.35 16.43
CA PHE A 184 -6.48 -20.24 16.93
C PHE A 184 -7.83 -20.19 16.22
N GLY A 185 -7.86 -20.19 14.88
CA GLY A 185 -9.10 -20.07 14.12
C GLY A 185 -10.05 -21.27 14.26
N LYS A 186 -9.51 -22.45 14.64
CA LYS A 186 -10.33 -23.63 14.97
C LYS A 186 -10.66 -23.73 16.47
N GLY A 187 -10.30 -22.71 17.27
CA GLY A 187 -10.53 -22.71 18.72
C GLY A 187 -9.76 -23.80 19.49
N LYS A 188 -8.74 -24.42 18.90
CA LYS A 188 -7.90 -25.43 19.60
C LYS A 188 -6.95 -24.79 20.60
N LEU A 189 -6.49 -23.59 20.30
CA LEU A 189 -5.84 -22.69 21.24
C LEU A 189 -6.81 -21.55 21.52
N ASN A 190 -7.19 -21.38 22.78
CA ASN A 190 -8.19 -20.39 23.17
C ASN A 190 -8.02 -20.00 24.65
N ARG A 191 -8.71 -18.93 25.02
CA ARG A 191 -8.65 -18.31 26.35
C ARG A 191 -8.92 -19.23 27.53
N ARG A 192 -9.76 -20.26 27.37
CA ARG A 192 -10.15 -21.17 28.46
C ARG A 192 -8.96 -21.94 29.03
N GLN A 193 -7.84 -21.99 28.29
CA GLN A 193 -6.58 -22.59 28.72
C GLN A 193 -5.81 -21.72 29.73
N LEU A 194 -6.13 -20.42 29.81
CA LEU A 194 -5.42 -19.41 30.60
C LEU A 194 -6.30 -18.69 31.64
N ASP A 195 -7.59 -18.51 31.37
CA ASP A 195 -8.46 -17.63 32.18
C ASP A 195 -8.40 -17.94 33.68
N ALA A 196 -8.48 -19.22 34.06
CA ALA A 196 -8.47 -19.64 35.46
C ALA A 196 -7.15 -19.38 36.20
N VAL A 197 -6.04 -19.18 35.47
CA VAL A 197 -4.70 -19.05 36.04
C VAL A 197 -4.08 -17.67 35.78
N THR A 198 -4.79 -16.79 35.05
CA THR A 198 -4.37 -15.40 34.77
C THR A 198 -5.53 -14.42 34.97
N PRO A 199 -6.25 -14.47 36.12
CA PRO A 199 -7.46 -13.69 36.32
C PRO A 199 -7.22 -12.18 36.45
N ASP A 200 -5.97 -11.76 36.68
CA ASP A 200 -5.64 -10.37 37.03
C ASP A 200 -4.75 -9.68 35.97
N HIS A 201 -4.37 -10.39 34.89
CA HIS A 201 -3.48 -9.87 33.85
C HIS A 201 -4.18 -9.91 32.49
N PRO A 202 -4.27 -8.80 31.74
CA PRO A 202 -4.74 -8.85 30.37
C PRO A 202 -3.67 -9.43 29.44
N ILE A 203 -4.05 -10.45 28.67
CA ILE A 203 -3.11 -11.24 27.86
C ILE A 203 -3.55 -11.29 26.41
N LEU A 204 -2.60 -11.02 25.51
CA LEU A 204 -2.66 -11.36 24.10
C LEU A 204 -1.73 -12.54 23.82
N VAL A 205 -2.28 -13.67 23.37
CA VAL A 205 -1.50 -14.75 22.77
C VAL A 205 -1.64 -14.67 21.26
N ARG A 206 -0.55 -14.67 20.49
CA ARG A 206 -0.60 -14.54 19.03
C ARG A 206 0.44 -15.38 18.30
N ALA A 207 0.11 -15.83 17.09
CA ALA A 207 1.05 -16.30 16.08
C ALA A 207 0.67 -15.76 14.71
N ASN A 208 1.65 -15.24 13.99
CA ASN A 208 1.48 -14.73 12.63
C ASN A 208 0.28 -13.77 12.50
N ILE A 209 -0.84 -14.23 11.94
CA ILE A 209 -2.06 -13.43 11.68
C ILE A 209 -3.28 -13.84 12.52
N GLY A 210 -3.08 -14.54 13.64
CA GLY A 210 -4.17 -14.90 14.55
C GLY A 210 -3.71 -15.03 16.00
N GLY A 211 -4.66 -14.95 16.91
CA GLY A 211 -4.40 -15.07 18.33
C GLY A 211 -5.67 -15.20 19.14
N TYR A 212 -5.54 -15.05 20.45
CA TYR A 212 -6.68 -14.83 21.34
C TYR A 212 -6.34 -13.92 22.52
N PHE A 213 -7.38 -13.26 23.04
CA PHE A 213 -7.40 -12.58 24.33
C PHE A 213 -7.91 -13.50 25.44
N ASN A 214 -7.40 -13.31 26.66
CA ASN A 214 -8.04 -13.88 27.86
C ASN A 214 -9.24 -13.02 28.33
N GLU A 215 -9.97 -13.49 29.34
CA GLU A 215 -11.16 -12.81 29.88
C GLU A 215 -10.92 -11.33 30.20
N VAL A 216 -9.80 -11.05 30.88
CA VAL A 216 -9.45 -9.71 31.34
C VAL A 216 -9.19 -8.79 30.17
N ALA A 217 -8.42 -9.26 29.18
CA ALA A 217 -8.15 -8.50 27.97
C ALA A 217 -9.43 -8.24 27.18
N ILE A 218 -10.34 -9.22 27.07
CA ILE A 218 -11.65 -9.04 26.42
C ILE A 218 -12.44 -7.91 27.11
N LYS A 219 -12.57 -7.96 28.44
CA LYS A 219 -13.31 -6.93 29.20
C LYS A 219 -12.77 -5.54 28.91
N LEU A 220 -11.47 -5.33 29.08
CA LEU A 220 -10.83 -4.05 28.83
C LEU A 220 -10.99 -3.61 27.38
N PHE A 221 -10.81 -4.53 26.42
CA PHE A 221 -10.91 -4.20 25.00
C PHE A 221 -12.35 -3.79 24.62
N THR A 222 -13.36 -4.44 25.21
CA THR A 222 -14.77 -4.11 24.96
C THR A 222 -15.25 -2.82 25.61
N GLU A 223 -14.46 -2.22 26.50
CA GLU A 223 -14.72 -0.86 26.99
C GLU A 223 -14.51 0.19 25.90
N GLU A 224 -13.60 -0.06 24.95
CA GLU A 224 -13.36 0.82 23.79
C GLU A 224 -14.09 0.32 22.54
N PHE A 225 -14.14 -0.99 22.35
CA PHE A 225 -14.75 -1.65 21.18
C PHE A 225 -15.99 -2.43 21.60
N HIS A 226 -17.09 -1.72 21.84
CA HIS A 226 -18.32 -2.29 22.39
C HIS A 226 -18.95 -3.38 21.50
N ASP A 227 -18.72 -3.34 20.19
CA ASP A 227 -19.23 -4.28 19.18
C ASP A 227 -18.25 -5.43 18.90
N TRP A 228 -17.11 -5.50 19.59
CA TRP A 228 -16.04 -6.47 19.29
C TRP A 228 -16.51 -7.92 19.26
N LEU A 229 -17.39 -8.32 20.18
CA LEU A 229 -17.93 -9.68 20.23
C LEU A 229 -18.71 -10.04 18.95
N GLU A 230 -19.58 -9.13 18.52
CA GLU A 230 -20.39 -9.30 17.31
C GLU A 230 -19.51 -9.27 16.06
N SER A 231 -18.64 -8.27 15.94
CA SER A 231 -17.72 -8.11 14.81
C SER A 231 -16.82 -9.36 14.63
N THR A 232 -16.27 -9.88 15.72
CA THR A 232 -15.39 -11.07 15.68
C THR A 232 -16.12 -12.31 15.18
N ASP A 233 -17.38 -12.50 15.62
CA ASP A 233 -18.18 -13.65 15.21
C ASP A 233 -18.64 -13.56 13.74
N ILE A 234 -18.93 -12.36 13.24
CA ILE A 234 -19.29 -12.11 11.84
C ILE A 234 -18.10 -12.39 10.92
N GLU A 235 -16.92 -11.88 11.24
CA GLU A 235 -15.73 -11.96 10.37
C GLU A 235 -15.09 -13.35 10.33
N THR A 236 -15.24 -14.14 11.39
CA THR A 236 -14.54 -15.43 11.52
C THR A 236 -15.50 -16.61 11.47
N ALA A 237 -16.33 -16.75 12.50
CA ALA A 237 -17.34 -17.80 12.67
C ALA A 237 -18.05 -17.59 14.02
N PRO A 238 -19.33 -17.99 14.15
CA PRO A 238 -20.04 -17.95 15.43
C PRO A 238 -19.27 -18.66 16.57
N GLY A 239 -19.11 -17.98 17.70
CA GLY A 239 -18.41 -18.49 18.88
C GLY A 239 -16.90 -18.24 18.88
N SER A 240 -16.35 -17.62 17.84
CA SER A 240 -14.95 -17.15 17.80
C SER A 240 -14.66 -16.13 18.90
N SER A 241 -15.60 -15.21 19.12
CA SER A 241 -15.55 -14.21 20.20
C SER A 241 -15.45 -14.85 21.59
N GLN A 242 -16.21 -15.92 21.83
CA GLN A 242 -16.22 -16.67 23.09
C GLN A 242 -14.90 -17.42 23.35
N ASN A 243 -14.20 -17.80 22.28
CA ASN A 243 -12.84 -18.36 22.35
C ASN A 243 -11.77 -17.28 22.57
N GLY A 244 -12.17 -16.00 22.52
CA GLY A 244 -11.29 -14.85 22.62
C GLY A 244 -10.54 -14.56 21.34
N TYR A 245 -10.95 -15.14 20.20
CA TYR A 245 -10.18 -15.06 18.96
C TYR A 245 -9.93 -13.62 18.53
N VAL A 246 -8.69 -13.31 18.14
CA VAL A 246 -8.31 -12.00 17.58
C VAL A 246 -7.65 -12.18 16.22
N ALA A 247 -8.07 -11.35 15.26
CA ALA A 247 -7.47 -11.27 13.95
C ALA A 247 -6.50 -10.08 13.86
N VAL A 248 -6.01 -9.81 12.64
CA VAL A 248 -5.05 -8.74 12.38
C VAL A 248 -5.60 -7.34 12.71
N PRO A 249 -6.86 -6.99 12.40
CA PRO A 249 -7.42 -5.70 12.76
C PRO A 249 -7.38 -5.43 14.26
N GLU A 250 -7.77 -6.39 15.10
CA GLU A 250 -7.80 -6.27 16.56
C GLU A 250 -6.38 -6.14 17.13
N MET A 251 -5.43 -6.93 16.61
CA MET A 251 -4.02 -6.80 16.97
C MET A 251 -3.43 -5.43 16.59
N GLY A 252 -3.95 -4.80 15.52
CA GLY A 252 -3.61 -3.42 15.14
C GLY A 252 -4.30 -2.39 16.03
N GLY A 253 -5.58 -2.61 16.36
CA GLY A 253 -6.40 -1.76 17.21
C GLY A 253 -5.81 -1.60 18.61
N LEU A 254 -5.21 -2.67 19.17
CA LEU A 254 -4.48 -2.58 20.44
C LEU A 254 -3.42 -1.48 20.46
N THR A 255 -2.78 -1.21 19.32
CA THR A 255 -1.73 -0.21 19.24
C THR A 255 -2.33 1.20 19.23
N PHE A 256 -2.99 1.57 18.14
CA PHE A 256 -3.40 2.96 17.90
C PHE A 256 -4.61 3.37 18.72
N GLU A 257 -5.59 2.49 18.80
CA GLU A 257 -6.93 2.81 19.30
C GLU A 257 -7.13 2.39 20.76
N PHE A 258 -6.20 1.60 21.32
CA PHE A 258 -6.26 1.18 22.72
C PHE A 258 -5.10 1.75 23.54
N TRP A 259 -3.85 1.36 23.25
CA TRP A 259 -2.70 1.84 24.03
C TRP A 259 -2.33 3.29 23.77
N TRP A 260 -2.59 3.80 22.56
CA TRP A 260 -2.22 5.16 22.16
C TRP A 260 -3.39 6.13 22.06
N LYS A 261 -4.59 5.72 22.49
CA LYS A 261 -5.83 6.50 22.35
C LYS A 261 -5.76 7.90 22.97
N ASP A 262 -5.04 8.04 24.09
CA ASP A 262 -4.91 9.31 24.83
C ASP A 262 -3.71 10.16 24.37
N LYS A 263 -3.01 9.74 23.32
CA LYS A 263 -1.84 10.47 22.81
C LYS A 263 -2.26 11.61 21.88
N PRO A 264 -1.49 12.71 21.80
CA PRO A 264 -1.81 13.82 20.90
C PRO A 264 -1.89 13.37 19.44
N SER A 265 -2.94 13.80 18.72
CA SER A 265 -3.13 13.46 17.30
C SER A 265 -2.03 14.01 16.39
N ALA A 266 -1.38 15.11 16.78
CA ALA A 266 -0.23 15.66 16.06
C ALA A 266 0.97 14.70 16.05
N ASP A 267 1.22 14.02 17.16
CA ASP A 267 2.32 13.07 17.30
C ASP A 267 2.02 11.79 16.51
N LEU A 268 0.74 11.38 16.46
CA LEU A 268 0.26 10.28 15.62
C LEU A 268 0.42 10.61 14.12
N ALA A 269 0.14 11.84 13.71
CA ALA A 269 0.33 12.28 12.33
C ALA A 269 1.81 12.21 11.91
N GLU A 270 2.75 12.54 12.79
CA GLU A 270 4.18 12.43 12.50
C GLU A 270 4.65 10.97 12.37
N VAL A 271 4.12 10.06 13.20
CA VAL A 271 4.35 8.60 13.04
C VAL A 271 3.90 8.10 11.67
N MET A 272 2.90 8.76 11.07
CA MET A 272 2.30 8.39 9.78
C MET A 272 2.87 9.14 8.56
N ARG A 273 3.77 10.13 8.74
CA ARG A 273 4.22 11.07 7.68
C ARG A 273 5.25 10.47 6.68
N LEU A 274 5.17 9.19 6.38
CA LEU A 274 6.17 8.48 5.56
C LEU A 274 5.62 8.05 4.21
#